data_AF-A0A358IWT8-F1
#
_entry.id   AF-A0A358IWT8-F1
#
_cell.length_a   1.000
_cell.length_b   1.000
_cell.length_c   1.000
_cell.angle_alpha   90.00
_cell.angle_beta   90.00
_cell.angle_gamma   90.00
#
_symmetry.space_group_name_H-M   'P 1'
#
loop_
_entity.id
_entity.type
_entity.pdbx_description
1 polymer ?
#
loop_
_entity_poly.entity_id
_entity_poly.type
_entity_poly.pdbx_seq_one_letter_code
_entity_poly.pdbx_strand_id
1 'polypeptide(L)' 'MEIYHLFQRRGLTDSQRHFSSAWLGCAENYLCLRAGRGPSADVLITLFQTLVRQGRLMLAARVAWAVLWLKPGARR' A
#
# COMPACT_ATOMS: atom_id res chain seq x y z
N MET A 1 2.30 2.76 -9.48
CA MET A 1 1.99 2.58 -8.04
C MET A 1 3.21 3.03 -7.24
N GLU A 2 3.28 4.31 -6.85
CA GLU A 2 4.43 4.89 -6.14
C GLU A 2 4.81 4.15 -4.84
N ILE A 3 3.81 3.64 -4.09
CA ILE A 3 4.03 2.95 -2.81
C ILE A 3 4.71 1.59 -3.00
N TYR A 4 4.30 0.79 -4.00
CA TYR A 4 4.97 -0.49 -4.28
C TYR A 4 6.46 -0.28 -4.60
N HIS A 5 6.76 0.66 -5.50
CA HIS A 5 8.16 0.95 -5.86
C HIS A 5 8.95 1.52 -4.69
N LEU A 6 8.32 2.27 -3.78
CA LEU A 6 8.93 2.73 -2.54
C LEU A 6 9.36 1.56 -1.65
N PHE A 7 8.48 0.57 -1.47
CA PHE A 7 8.77 -0.62 -0.68
C PHE A 7 9.83 -1.49 -1.36
N GLN A 8 9.76 -1.61 -2.68
CA GLN A 8 10.74 -2.35 -3.48
C GLN A 8 12.14 -1.73 -3.39
N ARG A 9 12.25 -0.40 -3.56
CA ARG A 9 13.53 0.33 -3.42
C ARG A 9 14.10 0.27 -2.00
N ARG A 10 13.27 0.04 -0.99
CA ARG A 10 13.68 -0.11 0.41
C ARG A 10 13.99 -1.57 0.79
N GLY A 11 13.90 -2.51 -0.16
CA GLY A 11 14.12 -3.93 0.10
C GLY A 11 13.05 -4.58 0.99
N LEU A 12 11.88 -3.93 1.13
CA LEU A 12 10.78 -4.42 1.97
C LEU A 12 9.85 -5.38 1.24
N THR A 13 9.94 -5.41 -0.09
CA THR A 13 9.22 -6.33 -0.94
C THR A 13 10.03 -6.59 -2.20
N ASP A 14 9.93 -7.81 -2.71
CA ASP A 14 10.57 -8.33 -3.91
C ASP A 14 9.58 -8.44 -5.07
N SER A 15 8.30 -8.73 -4.75
CA SER A 15 7.23 -8.95 -5.73
C SER A 15 5.94 -8.24 -5.34
N GLN A 16 5.11 -7.88 -6.33
CA GLN A 16 3.77 -7.33 -6.05
C GLN A 16 2.90 -8.29 -5.25
N ARG A 17 3.15 -9.60 -5.41
CA ARG A 17 2.52 -10.68 -4.66
C ARG A 17 2.86 -10.59 -3.17
N HIS A 18 4.16 -10.54 -2.84
CA HIS A 18 4.62 -10.37 -1.47
C HIS A 18 4.17 -9.03 -0.88
N PHE A 19 4.13 -7.95 -1.66
CA PHE A 19 3.58 -6.68 -1.20
C PHE A 19 2.10 -6.78 -0.82
N SER A 20 1.29 -7.46 -1.65
CA SER A 20 -0.15 -7.64 -1.39
C SER A 20 -0.41 -8.44 -0.13
N SER A 21 0.27 -9.59 0.02
CA SER A 21 0.05 -10.49 1.16
C SER A 21 0.67 -9.97 2.44
N ALA A 22 1.96 -9.60 2.42
CA ALA A 22 2.70 -9.27 3.64
C ALA A 22 2.43 -7.85 4.16
N TRP A 23 2.11 -6.89 3.28
CA TRP A 23 1.95 -5.49 3.69
C TRP A 23 0.51 -4.99 3.62
N LEU A 24 -0.25 -5.41 2.60
CA LEU A 24 -1.64 -4.99 2.45
C LEU A 24 -2.64 -5.94 3.14
N GLY A 25 -2.19 -7.11 3.60
CA GLY A 25 -3.08 -8.14 4.16
C GLY A 25 -4.16 -8.59 3.19
N CYS A 26 -3.92 -8.38 1.89
CA CYS A 26 -4.86 -8.70 0.83
C CYS A 26 -4.45 -10.02 0.18
N ALA A 27 -5.43 -10.76 -0.33
CA ALA A 27 -5.15 -11.93 -1.16
C ALA A 27 -4.21 -11.54 -2.31
N GLU A 28 -3.31 -12.42 -2.69
CA GLU A 28 -2.28 -12.18 -3.72
C GLU A 28 -2.87 -11.72 -5.06
N ASN A 29 -4.10 -12.16 -5.35
CA ASN A 29 -4.83 -11.78 -6.55
C ASN A 29 -5.46 -10.38 -6.45
N TYR A 30 -5.48 -9.72 -5.29
CA TYR A 30 -6.19 -8.47 -5.08
C TYR A 30 -5.62 -7.32 -5.94
N LEU A 31 -4.30 -7.21 -6.05
CA LEU A 31 -3.66 -6.22 -6.93
C LEU A 31 -3.68 -6.65 -8.40
N CYS A 32 -3.53 -7.96 -8.67
CA CYS A 32 -3.58 -8.51 -10.03
C CYS A 32 -4.97 -8.36 -10.67
N LEU A 33 -6.04 -8.64 -9.92
CA LEU A 33 -7.43 -8.53 -10.36
C LEU A 33 -7.90 -7.08 -10.52
N ARG A 34 -7.24 -6.13 -9.84
CA ARG A 34 -7.59 -4.71 -9.97
C ARG A 34 -7.08 -4.04 -11.24
N ALA A 35 -6.29 -4.73 -12.09
CA ALA A 35 -5.96 -4.31 -13.46
C ALA A 35 -5.73 -2.78 -13.64
N GLY A 36 -4.92 -2.17 -12.77
CA GLY A 36 -4.60 -0.73 -12.82
C GLY A 36 -5.36 0.17 -11.85
N ARG A 37 -6.40 -0.31 -11.16
CA ARG A 37 -6.95 0.36 -9.97
C ARG A 37 -6.00 0.18 -8.79
N GLY A 38 -5.62 1.28 -8.16
CA GLY A 38 -4.82 1.25 -6.94
C GLY A 38 -5.52 0.56 -5.77
N PRO A 39 -4.79 0.25 -4.69
CA PRO A 39 -5.40 -0.25 -3.46
C PRO A 39 -6.45 0.73 -2.94
N SER A 40 -7.52 0.19 -2.33
CA SER A 40 -8.57 1.01 -1.71
C SER A 40 -8.01 1.86 -0.57
N ALA A 41 -8.71 2.95 -0.25
CA ALA A 41 -8.38 3.78 0.90
C ALA A 41 -8.32 2.96 2.21
N ASP A 42 -9.27 2.05 2.44
CA ASP A 42 -9.28 1.16 3.61
C ASP A 42 -8.02 0.31 3.73
N VAL A 43 -7.55 -0.26 2.62
CA VAL A 43 -6.35 -1.09 2.58
C VAL A 43 -5.10 -0.26 2.92
N LEU A 44 -5.03 0.98 2.42
CA LEU A 44 -3.93 1.88 2.73
C LEU A 44 -3.98 2.39 4.18
N ILE A 45 -5.16 2.55 4.76
CA ILE A 45 -5.33 2.89 6.19
C ILE A 45 -4.82 1.74 7.06
N THR A 46 -5.14 0.49 6.73
CA THR A 46 -4.61 -0.68 7.44
C THR A 46 -3.09 -0.76 7.33
N LEU A 47 -2.53 -0.51 6.15
CA LEU A 47 -1.07 -0.41 5.96
C LEU A 47 -0.47 0.70 6.84
N PHE A 48 -1.10 1.87 6.89
CA PHE A 48 -0.65 2.98 7.74
C PHE A 48 -0.62 2.58 9.22
N GLN A 49 -1.68 1.97 9.74
CA GLN A 49 -1.74 1.50 11.13
C GLN A 49 -0.64 0.48 11.44
N THR A 50 -0.39 -0.47 10.53
CA THR A 50 0.69 -1.45 10.67
C THR A 50 2.06 -0.78 10.73
N LEU A 51 2.32 0.21 9.87
CA LEU A 51 3.59 0.94 9.87
C LEU A 51 3.79 1.77 11.15
N VAL A 52 2.72 2.36 11.68
CA VAL A 52 2.76 3.07 12.97
C VAL A 52 3.09 2.11 14.11
N ARG A 53 2.43 0.94 14.17
CA ARG A 53 2.71 -0.09 15.19
C ARG A 53 4.13 -0.63 15.12
N GLN A 54 4.71 -0.74 13.92
CA GLN A 54 6.10 -1.15 13.72
C GLN A 54 7.13 -0.03 13.94
N GLY A 55 6.72 1.17 14.35
CA GLY A 55 7.61 2.32 14.55
C GLY A 55 8.18 2.91 13.26
N ARG A 56 7.66 2.52 12.09
CA ARG A 56 8.13 2.94 10.77
C ARG A 56 7.46 4.26 10.35
N LEU A 57 7.60 5.29 11.18
CA LEU A 57 6.87 6.56 11.08
C LEU A 57 7.09 7.29 9.74
N MET A 58 8.32 7.25 9.19
CA MET A 58 8.62 7.89 7.90
C MET A 58 7.88 7.22 6.73
N LEU A 59 7.71 5.89 6.77
CA LEU A 59 6.93 5.15 5.78
C LEU A 59 5.44 5.39 5.99
N ALA A 60 4.98 5.41 7.25
CA ALA A 60 3.60 5.72 7.60
C ALA A 60 3.19 7.11 7.06
N ALA A 61 4.02 8.14 7.27
CA ALA A 61 3.77 9.49 6.75
C ALA A 61 3.66 9.51 5.20
N ARG A 62 4.51 8.75 4.51
CA ARG A 62 4.45 8.62 3.04
C ARG A 62 3.19 7.92 2.56
N VAL A 63 2.76 6.86 3.25
CA VAL A 63 1.49 6.17 2.95
C VAL A 63 0.31 7.10 3.22
N ALA A 64 0.31 7.83 4.33
CA ALA A 64 -0.73 8.82 4.66
C ALA A 64 -0.82 9.93 3.61
N TRP A 65 0.32 10.46 3.14
CA TRP A 65 0.36 11.43 2.05
C TRP A 65 -0.28 10.86 0.77
N ALA A 66 0.06 9.62 0.41
CA ALA A 66 -0.52 8.97 -0.75
C ALA A 66 -2.05 8.77 -0.63
N VAL A 67 -2.57 8.49 0.59
CA VAL A 67 -4.01 8.40 0.89
C VAL A 67 -4.71 9.76 0.75
N LEU A 68 -4.12 10.82 1.30
CA LEU A 68 -4.71 12.16 1.27
C LEU A 68 -4.79 12.73 -0.16
N TRP A 69 -3.83 12.38 -1.00
CA TRP A 69 -3.73 12.88 -2.39
C TRP A 69 -4.21 11.86 -3.44
N LEU A 70 -4.91 10.79 -3.03
CA LEU A 70 -5.50 9.82 -3.94
C LEU A 70 -6.64 10.47 -4.75
N LYS A 71 -6.54 10.45 -6.09
CA LYS A 71 -7.56 11.04 -6.98
C LYS A 71 -8.95 10.47 -6.68
N PRO A 72 -10.04 11.28 -6.74
CA PRO A 72 -11.38 10.89 -6.27
C PRO A 72 -11.98 9.62 -6.90
N GLY A 73 -11.50 9.18 -8.07
CA GLY A 73 -12.01 8.00 -8.79
C GLY A 73 -11.72 6.63 -8.12
N ALA A 74 -10.93 6.60 -7.05
CA ALA A 74 -10.62 5.39 -6.28
C ALA A 74 -11.46 5.26 -4.98
N ARG A 75 -12.43 6.15 -4.77
CA ARG A 75 -13.28 6.25 -3.57
C ARG A 75 -14.65 5.54 -3.72
N ARG A 76 -14.73 4.49 -4.53
CA ARG A 76 -15.90 3.61 -4.67
C ARG A 76 -15.48 2.15 -4.70
#